data_AF-A0A811QAY9-F1
#
_entry.id   AF-A0A811QAY9-F1
#
_cell.length_a   1.000
_cell.length_b   1.000
_cell.length_c   1.000
_cell.angle_alpha   90.00
_cell.angle_beta   90.00
_cell.angle_gamma   90.00
#
_symmetry.space_group_name_H-M   'P 1'
#
loop_
_entity.id
_entity.type
_entity.pdbx_description
1 polymer ?
#
loop_
_entity_poly.entity_id
_entity_poly.type
_entity_poly.pdbx_seq_one_letter_code
_entity_poly.pdbx_strand_id
1 'polypeptide(L)'
;MASSTASLAPAAAMLERLGLRVAPTDAAADDHHQAVPGLLPLCCAVQHYEWGRRGADSLVARLAGEGGEDGGRPCAELWMGTHPAAPSSLAPDVSLRDWVARNPAALGRDVAARWGGDLPFLFKVLSVAKALSIQAHPDRELAAALHALRPATYRDANHKPEMAVAVTEFHALCGFAATQELKEVLRTVPEVQELVGKEESRKLLGVKEQDGGIGVRSYLKSAFTKLMTASDEAVSEAIANLRTRLNSESKARSLTQKEQLVLSLEKQYPGDVGVLAAFFLNFVKLNPGEALYVSANEPHAYLSGECIECMATSDNVVRAGLTPKYRDVQTLCSMLTYNQAFPEILQGMPVQPYVTRYTPSTDEFEVDRYLLPPGKSVTMSPVPGPSIFIVMTGEGEIQAGFMTDSAKAKEGDVFFVPAHTKVKLYTSSPRLSLAKKEQLVLSLEKQYPGDVGVLAAFFLNFVKLNPGEALYVSANEPHAYLPGSASNSFPEIKQGMPVQPYVTRYAQSTDEFEVDRYLLPPGKSVTMSPVPGPSIFIVMTGEGEIQAGFMTDSAKAKEGDVFFVPAHTKVKLYTSSPRSMQLYRAGVNSSFLS
;
A
#
# COMPACT_ATOMS: atom_id res chain seq x y z
N MET A 1 -41.14 -41.61 -8.56
CA MET A 1 -42.06 -41.16 -7.49
C MET A 1 -41.35 -41.30 -6.17
N ALA A 2 -41.21 -40.21 -5.42
CA ALA A 2 -41.32 -40.12 -3.96
C ALA A 2 -40.71 -38.80 -3.49
N SER A 3 -41.57 -37.95 -2.93
CA SER A 3 -41.25 -36.75 -2.18
C SER A 3 -40.70 -37.08 -0.79
N SER A 4 -39.75 -36.31 -0.28
CA SER A 4 -39.61 -36.10 1.17
C SER A 4 -39.30 -34.64 1.47
N THR A 5 -40.28 -33.91 2.01
CA THR A 5 -40.12 -32.61 2.66
C THR A 5 -39.59 -32.80 4.08
N ALA A 6 -38.48 -32.17 4.45
CA ALA A 6 -38.01 -32.06 5.84
C ALA A 6 -38.00 -30.57 6.27
N SER A 7 -38.61 -30.33 7.42
CA SER A 7 -39.03 -29.06 7.99
C SER A 7 -37.99 -28.49 8.98
N LEU A 8 -37.76 -27.17 8.94
CA LEU A 8 -36.88 -26.39 9.82
C LEU A 8 -37.51 -26.06 11.21
N ALA A 9 -38.32 -26.96 11.77
CA ALA A 9 -39.04 -26.73 13.02
C ALA A 9 -38.37 -27.11 14.38
N PRO A 10 -37.14 -27.68 14.53
CA PRO A 10 -36.70 -28.11 15.87
C PRO A 10 -36.02 -27.02 16.74
N ALA A 11 -35.49 -25.94 16.15
CA ALA A 11 -34.65 -24.98 16.89
C ALA A 11 -35.45 -24.01 17.77
N ALA A 12 -36.63 -23.58 17.32
CA ALA A 12 -37.49 -22.66 18.06
C ALA A 12 -38.13 -23.31 19.31
N ALA A 13 -38.47 -24.61 19.23
CA ALA A 13 -39.07 -25.35 20.35
C ALA A 13 -38.08 -25.66 21.50
N MET A 14 -36.77 -25.64 21.21
CA MET A 14 -35.73 -25.86 22.21
C MET A 14 -35.49 -24.62 23.09
N LEU A 15 -35.73 -23.41 22.57
CA LEU A 15 -35.51 -22.14 23.27
C LEU A 15 -36.64 -21.80 24.27
N GLU A 16 -37.89 -22.16 23.96
CA GLU A 16 -39.01 -21.98 24.90
C GLU A 16 -38.92 -22.89 26.15
N ARG A 17 -38.36 -24.10 26.02
CA ARG A 17 -38.15 -25.02 27.15
C ARG A 17 -37.11 -24.52 28.17
N LEU A 18 -36.29 -23.52 27.81
CA LEU A 18 -35.26 -22.93 28.67
C LEU A 18 -35.71 -21.61 29.33
N GLY A 19 -36.97 -21.18 29.15
CA GLY A 19 -37.52 -19.99 29.81
C GLY A 19 -36.99 -18.65 29.28
N LEU A 20 -36.32 -18.63 28.13
CA LEU A 20 -35.79 -17.42 27.50
C LEU A 20 -36.76 -16.94 26.40
N ARG A 21 -37.48 -15.84 26.64
CA ARG A 21 -38.33 -15.20 25.64
C ARG A 21 -37.50 -14.32 24.70
N VAL A 22 -37.66 -14.50 23.40
CA VAL A 22 -37.18 -13.55 22.37
C VAL A 22 -38.22 -12.43 22.24
N ALA A 23 -37.81 -11.18 22.45
CA ALA A 23 -38.68 -10.02 22.28
C ALA A 23 -38.98 -9.79 20.79
N PRO A 24 -40.23 -9.44 20.42
CA PRO A 24 -40.56 -9.10 19.04
C PRO A 24 -39.90 -7.76 18.67
N THR A 25 -39.09 -7.77 17.62
CA THR A 25 -38.52 -6.55 17.02
C THR A 25 -39.55 -5.90 16.10
N ASP A 26 -40.54 -5.24 16.70
CA ASP A 26 -41.28 -4.15 16.07
C ASP A 26 -40.92 -2.86 16.81
N ALA A 27 -39.71 -2.37 16.55
CA ALA A 27 -39.38 -0.97 16.74
C ALA A 27 -39.04 -0.44 15.36
N ALA A 28 -39.95 0.37 14.80
CA ALA A 28 -39.57 1.33 13.81
C ALA A 28 -38.33 2.06 14.35
N ALA A 29 -37.18 1.84 13.70
CA ALA A 29 -35.99 2.59 14.01
C ALA A 29 -36.30 4.04 13.61
N ASP A 30 -36.68 4.85 14.59
CA ASP A 30 -36.51 6.29 14.50
C ASP A 30 -35.03 6.51 14.22
N ASP A 31 -34.74 6.84 12.97
CA ASP A 31 -33.42 7.19 12.45
C ASP A 31 -33.07 8.59 12.99
N HIS A 32 -32.90 8.68 14.31
CA HIS A 32 -32.20 9.78 14.93
C HIS A 32 -30.70 9.58 14.68
N HIS A 33 -30.28 9.82 13.43
CA HIS A 33 -28.90 10.20 13.16
C HIS A 33 -28.59 11.44 14.03
N GLN A 34 -27.97 11.23 15.20
CA GLN A 34 -27.25 12.31 15.86
C GLN A 34 -26.27 12.84 14.81
N ALA A 35 -26.48 14.10 14.40
CA ALA A 35 -25.65 14.74 13.40
C ALA A 35 -24.22 14.78 13.93
N VAL A 36 -23.38 13.87 13.42
CA VAL A 36 -21.95 13.87 13.72
C VAL A 36 -21.39 15.18 13.16
N PRO A 37 -20.69 16.00 13.96
CA PRO A 37 -20.10 17.23 13.47
C PRO A 37 -19.19 16.93 12.27
N GLY A 38 -19.36 17.65 11.16
CA GLY A 38 -18.66 17.34 9.91
C GLY A 38 -17.14 17.55 9.95
N LEU A 39 -16.65 18.42 10.85
CA LEU A 39 -15.22 18.72 10.98
C LEU A 39 -14.87 18.89 12.45
N LEU A 40 -13.80 18.23 12.89
CA LEU A 40 -13.35 18.22 14.28
C LEU A 40 -11.87 18.64 14.37
N PRO A 41 -11.56 19.84 14.87
CA PRO A 41 -10.18 20.25 15.12
C PRO A 41 -9.52 19.34 16.16
N LEU A 42 -8.26 18.98 15.92
CA LEU A 42 -7.48 18.12 16.79
C LEU A 42 -6.28 18.86 17.39
N CYS A 43 -6.09 18.71 18.69
CA CYS A 43 -4.82 18.94 19.37
C CYS A 43 -4.01 17.64 19.33
N CYS A 44 -2.80 17.72 18.77
CA CYS A 44 -1.97 16.55 18.46
C CYS A 44 -0.70 16.55 19.31
N ALA A 45 -0.21 15.36 19.66
CA ALA A 45 0.91 15.21 20.58
C ALA A 45 2.25 15.26 19.84
N VAL A 46 3.21 16.02 20.37
CA VAL A 46 4.60 16.04 19.89
C VAL A 46 5.43 15.05 20.69
N GLN A 47 6.22 14.23 20.00
CA GLN A 47 7.23 13.37 20.58
C GLN A 47 8.61 14.02 20.50
N HIS A 48 9.27 14.14 21.65
CA HIS A 48 10.56 14.84 21.78
C HIS A 48 11.76 13.89 21.80
N TYR A 49 11.80 12.95 20.85
CA TYR A 49 12.91 12.01 20.77
C TYR A 49 14.21 12.70 20.34
N GLU A 50 15.34 12.32 20.93
CA GLU A 50 16.66 12.94 20.69
C GLU A 50 17.12 12.95 19.23
N TRP A 51 16.56 12.10 18.37
CA TRP A 51 16.88 12.08 16.95
C TRP A 51 16.20 13.21 16.15
N GLY A 52 15.22 13.89 16.74
CA GLY A 52 14.45 14.94 16.09
C GLY A 52 15.23 16.23 15.85
N ARG A 53 14.83 17.00 14.83
CA ARG A 53 15.32 18.37 14.64
C ARG A 53 14.85 19.28 15.79
N ARG A 54 15.54 20.39 16.00
CA ARG A 54 15.31 21.32 17.12
C ARG A 54 14.84 22.69 16.61
N GLY A 55 14.04 23.37 17.42
CA GLY A 55 13.60 24.74 17.16
C GLY A 55 12.91 24.91 15.79
N ALA A 56 13.10 26.07 15.17
CA ALA A 56 12.48 26.41 13.88
C ALA A 56 12.92 25.52 12.70
N ASP A 57 14.06 24.82 12.81
CA ASP A 57 14.53 23.86 11.81
C ASP A 57 13.72 22.56 11.78
N SER A 58 12.87 22.34 12.79
CA SER A 58 11.92 21.22 12.83
C SER A 58 10.56 21.62 12.26
N LEU A 59 10.14 20.99 11.18
CA LEU A 59 8.77 21.05 10.68
C LEU A 59 7.76 20.65 11.75
N VAL A 60 8.08 19.64 12.57
CA VAL A 60 7.20 19.24 13.69
C VAL A 60 7.03 20.38 14.68
N ALA A 61 8.11 21.07 15.07
CA ALA A 61 8.01 22.21 15.98
C ALA A 61 7.21 23.37 15.37
N ARG A 62 7.39 23.66 14.07
CA ARG A 62 6.60 24.70 13.37
C ARG A 62 5.11 24.37 13.35
N LEU A 63 4.77 23.14 12.95
CA LEU A 63 3.37 22.69 12.88
C LEU A 63 2.71 22.63 14.25
N ALA A 64 3.44 22.27 15.30
CA ALA A 64 2.92 22.25 16.67
C ALA A 64 2.83 23.64 17.33
N GLY A 65 3.37 24.70 16.69
CA GLY A 65 3.47 26.03 17.30
C GLY A 65 4.53 26.11 18.41
N GLU A 66 5.48 25.18 18.45
CA GLU A 66 6.59 25.11 19.43
C GLU A 66 7.92 25.69 18.91
N GLY A 67 7.93 26.30 17.72
CA GLY A 67 9.13 26.77 17.02
C GLY A 67 9.83 28.03 17.58
N GLY A 68 9.77 28.30 18.89
CA GLY A 68 10.38 29.48 19.51
C GLY A 68 11.90 29.60 19.33
N GLU A 69 12.44 30.80 19.58
CA GLU A 69 13.83 31.21 19.22
C GLU A 69 14.95 30.52 20.02
N ASP A 70 14.66 29.82 21.12
CA ASP A 70 15.68 29.19 21.96
C ASP A 70 15.88 27.71 21.63
N GLY A 71 16.78 27.40 20.70
CA GLY A 71 17.52 26.12 20.58
C GLY A 71 16.80 24.81 20.95
N GLY A 72 15.49 24.73 20.71
CA GLY A 72 14.53 24.02 21.57
C GLY A 72 14.75 22.52 21.80
N ARG A 73 13.87 21.93 22.63
CA ARG A 73 13.77 20.47 22.75
C ARG A 73 13.64 19.84 21.35
N PRO A 74 14.20 18.64 21.11
CA PRO A 74 13.98 17.94 19.86
C PRO A 74 12.49 17.79 19.60
N CYS A 75 12.04 18.02 18.38
CA CYS A 75 10.67 17.79 17.95
C CYS A 75 10.72 16.79 16.81
N ALA A 76 10.48 15.52 17.15
CA ALA A 76 10.80 14.38 16.31
C ALA A 76 9.58 13.90 15.51
N GLU A 77 8.45 13.70 16.20
CA GLU A 77 7.20 13.23 15.59
C GLU A 77 6.01 14.08 16.05
N LEU A 78 5.09 14.40 15.15
CA LEU A 78 3.75 14.91 15.47
C LEU A 78 2.73 13.79 15.25
N TRP A 79 2.02 13.34 16.29
CA TRP A 79 1.13 12.17 16.21
C TRP A 79 -0.33 12.59 16.07
N MET A 80 -0.98 12.03 15.05
CA MET A 80 -2.36 12.29 14.70
C MET A 80 -3.14 10.97 14.59
N GLY A 81 -4.04 10.73 15.54
CA GLY A 81 -4.85 9.52 15.59
C GLY A 81 -5.26 9.13 17.00
N THR A 82 -5.57 7.85 17.18
CA THR A 82 -6.13 7.29 18.42
C THR A 82 -5.13 6.46 19.23
N HIS A 83 -3.84 6.52 18.88
CA HIS A 83 -2.83 5.68 19.50
C HIS A 83 -2.72 5.91 21.03
N PRO A 84 -2.76 4.87 21.88
CA PRO A 84 -2.81 5.02 23.33
C PRO A 84 -1.62 5.79 23.95
N ALA A 85 -0.43 5.64 23.36
CA ALA A 85 0.77 6.31 23.85
C ALA A 85 0.76 7.83 23.65
N ALA A 86 0.01 8.34 22.66
CA ALA A 86 -0.06 9.76 22.35
C ALA A 86 -1.35 10.08 21.55
N PRO A 87 -2.52 10.00 22.19
CA PRO A 87 -3.79 10.20 21.49
C PRO A 87 -3.97 11.67 21.11
N SER A 88 -4.50 11.93 19.91
CA SER A 88 -5.04 13.25 19.58
C SER A 88 -6.28 13.54 20.42
N SER A 89 -6.56 14.82 20.66
CA SER A 89 -7.70 15.26 21.48
C SER A 89 -8.51 16.36 20.80
N LEU A 90 -9.81 16.38 21.05
CA LEU A 90 -10.70 17.47 20.72
C LEU A 90 -10.75 18.46 21.88
N ALA A 91 -10.82 19.75 21.57
CA ALA A 91 -11.06 20.77 22.59
C ALA A 91 -12.47 20.60 23.22
N PRO A 92 -12.64 20.76 24.55
CA PRO A 92 -11.62 21.23 25.48
C PRO A 92 -10.77 20.16 26.17
N ASP A 93 -10.95 18.83 26.00
CA ASP A 93 -10.03 17.76 26.48
C ASP A 93 -10.61 16.33 26.30
N VAL A 94 -11.23 16.05 25.15
CA VAL A 94 -11.76 14.70 24.86
C VAL A 94 -10.79 13.97 23.94
N SER A 95 -10.25 12.81 24.33
CA SER A 95 -9.42 12.04 23.41
C SER A 95 -10.22 11.64 22.17
N LEU A 96 -9.60 11.70 20.99
CA LEU A 96 -10.22 11.27 19.73
C LEU A 96 -10.67 9.82 19.82
N ARG A 97 -9.91 8.98 20.56
CA ARG A 97 -10.25 7.58 20.81
C ARG A 97 -11.58 7.44 21.55
N ASP A 98 -11.76 8.16 22.67
CA ASP A 98 -13.00 8.12 23.46
C ASP A 98 -14.17 8.76 22.73
N TRP A 99 -13.90 9.75 21.88
CA TRP A 99 -14.92 10.36 21.03
C TRP A 99 -15.38 9.39 19.96
N VAL A 100 -14.46 8.73 19.24
CA VAL A 100 -14.77 7.71 18.23
C VAL A 100 -15.54 6.54 18.83
N ALA A 101 -15.15 6.06 20.02
CA ALA A 101 -15.86 4.99 20.73
C ALA A 101 -17.33 5.35 21.03
N ARG A 102 -17.62 6.64 21.28
CA ARG A 102 -18.98 7.15 21.48
C ARG A 102 -19.72 7.49 20.18
N ASN A 103 -18.99 7.62 19.07
CA ASN A 103 -19.51 8.01 17.77
C ASN A 103 -19.02 7.04 16.67
N PRO A 104 -19.31 5.72 16.77
CA PRO A 104 -18.74 4.71 15.87
C PRO A 104 -19.14 4.92 14.40
N ALA A 105 -20.28 5.58 14.13
CA ALA A 105 -20.69 5.97 12.79
C ALA A 105 -19.66 6.90 12.09
N ALA A 106 -18.86 7.64 12.85
CA ALA A 106 -17.83 8.53 12.32
C ALA A 106 -16.67 7.78 11.65
N LEU A 107 -16.47 6.50 11.96
CA LEU A 107 -15.53 5.64 11.26
C LEU A 107 -16.11 5.12 9.93
N GLY A 108 -17.42 5.06 9.80
CA GLY A 108 -18.07 4.29 8.74
C GLY A 108 -18.14 2.80 9.09
N ARG A 109 -19.16 2.13 8.53
CA ARG A 109 -19.55 0.76 8.91
C ARG A 109 -18.41 -0.24 8.71
N ASP A 110 -17.79 -0.21 7.55
CA ASP A 110 -16.80 -1.23 7.15
C ASP A 110 -15.53 -1.10 8.00
N VAL A 111 -15.12 0.13 8.29
CA VAL A 111 -13.99 0.45 9.16
C VAL A 111 -14.21 -0.08 10.57
N ALA A 112 -15.34 0.30 11.17
CA ALA A 112 -15.65 -0.08 12.54
C ALA A 112 -15.74 -1.60 12.68
N ALA A 113 -16.32 -2.29 11.70
CA ALA A 113 -16.42 -3.74 11.68
C ALA A 113 -15.06 -4.42 11.53
N ARG A 114 -14.20 -3.92 10.64
CA ARG A 114 -12.91 -4.55 10.33
C ARG A 114 -11.93 -4.36 11.49
N TRP A 115 -11.77 -3.13 11.98
CA TRP A 115 -10.69 -2.74 12.90
C TRP A 115 -11.14 -2.48 14.34
N GLY A 116 -12.20 -3.18 14.77
CA GLY A 116 -12.62 -3.20 16.16
C GLY A 116 -13.09 -1.85 16.70
N GLY A 117 -13.65 -0.99 15.83
CA GLY A 117 -14.15 0.32 16.23
C GLY A 117 -13.07 1.36 16.52
N ASP A 118 -11.86 1.21 15.98
CA ASP A 118 -10.77 2.19 16.10
C ASP A 118 -10.21 2.57 14.71
N LEU A 119 -9.36 3.60 14.66
CA LEU A 119 -8.65 3.94 13.43
C LEU A 119 -7.67 2.82 13.04
N PRO A 120 -7.60 2.44 11.75
CA PRO A 120 -6.63 1.45 11.26
C PRO A 120 -5.18 1.86 11.44
N PHE A 121 -4.96 3.12 11.74
CA PHE A 121 -3.79 3.82 11.28
C PHE A 121 -3.33 4.89 12.27
N LEU A 122 -2.05 5.22 12.21
CA LEU A 122 -1.45 6.37 12.87
C LEU A 122 -0.82 7.26 11.79
N PHE A 123 -1.14 8.55 11.83
CA PHE A 123 -0.61 9.53 10.89
C PHE A 123 0.38 10.43 11.60
N LYS A 124 1.50 10.73 10.95
CA LYS A 124 2.55 11.51 11.57
C LYS A 124 3.25 12.45 10.61
N VAL A 125 3.86 13.46 11.21
CA VAL A 125 4.94 14.21 10.58
C VAL A 125 6.24 13.86 11.31
N LEU A 126 7.28 13.51 10.57
CA LEU A 126 8.61 13.23 11.11
C LEU A 126 9.57 14.34 10.69
N SER A 127 10.42 14.76 11.64
CA SER A 127 11.51 15.71 11.38
C SER A 127 12.83 15.12 11.87
N VAL A 128 13.54 14.46 10.96
CA VAL A 128 14.69 13.59 11.26
C VAL A 128 16.00 14.37 11.15
N ALA A 129 16.74 14.46 12.27
CA ALA A 129 18.09 15.03 12.34
C ALA A 129 19.18 13.95 12.44
N LYS A 130 18.89 12.88 13.20
CA LYS A 130 19.75 11.72 13.42
C LYS A 130 19.07 10.47 12.86
N ALA A 131 19.84 9.52 12.34
CA ALA A 131 19.31 8.26 11.85
C ALA A 131 18.54 7.51 12.95
N LEU A 132 17.38 6.98 12.61
CA LEU A 132 16.60 6.08 13.45
C LEU A 132 17.25 4.69 13.46
N SER A 133 16.79 3.83 14.37
CA SER A 133 17.25 2.44 14.41
C SER A 133 16.95 1.71 13.11
N ILE A 134 17.89 0.88 12.63
CA ILE A 134 17.56 -0.11 11.61
C ILE A 134 16.58 -1.09 12.23
N GLN A 135 15.42 -1.25 11.59
CA GLN A 135 14.31 -1.99 12.14
C GLN A 135 13.58 -2.78 11.04
N ALA A 136 12.80 -3.76 11.47
CA ALA A 136 11.82 -4.45 10.65
C ALA A 136 10.58 -4.75 11.49
N HIS A 137 9.44 -4.88 10.82
CA HIS A 137 8.16 -5.15 11.46
C HIS A 137 7.67 -6.54 11.06
N PRO A 138 7.26 -7.40 12.02
CA PRO A 138 6.74 -8.72 11.67
C PRO A 138 5.46 -8.60 10.84
N ASP A 139 5.22 -9.59 9.98
CA ASP A 139 3.89 -9.77 9.39
C ASP A 139 2.85 -10.12 10.46
N ARG A 140 1.57 -10.15 10.08
CA ARG A 140 0.45 -10.30 11.02
C ARG A 140 0.49 -11.63 11.77
N GLU A 141 0.86 -12.72 11.10
CA GLU A 141 0.92 -14.05 11.70
C GLU A 141 2.05 -14.13 12.74
N LEU A 142 3.23 -13.65 12.37
CA LEU A 142 4.38 -13.61 13.25
C LEU A 142 4.16 -12.63 14.42
N ALA A 143 3.56 -11.46 14.17
CA ALA A 143 3.22 -10.50 15.22
C ALA A 143 2.31 -11.11 16.30
N ALA A 144 1.26 -11.82 15.88
CA ALA A 144 0.36 -12.52 16.79
C ALA A 144 1.07 -13.60 17.61
N ALA A 145 1.92 -14.41 16.97
CA ALA A 145 2.71 -15.43 17.66
C ALA A 145 3.69 -14.82 18.67
N LEU A 146 4.40 -13.76 18.27
CA LEU A 146 5.38 -13.06 19.09
C LEU A 146 4.73 -12.37 20.30
N HIS A 147 3.58 -11.73 20.10
CA HIS A 147 2.81 -11.12 21.18
C HIS A 147 2.32 -12.16 22.19
N ALA A 148 1.80 -13.30 21.72
CA ALA A 148 1.35 -14.38 22.60
C ALA A 148 2.50 -14.96 23.45
N LEU A 149 3.70 -15.09 22.87
CA LEU A 149 4.87 -15.67 23.55
C LEU A 149 5.63 -14.67 24.43
N ARG A 150 5.72 -13.39 24.00
CA ARG A 150 6.57 -12.36 24.62
C ARG A 150 5.88 -10.98 24.63
N PRO A 151 4.73 -10.83 25.32
CA PRO A 151 3.89 -9.62 25.28
C PRO A 151 4.56 -8.35 25.85
N ALA A 152 5.59 -8.49 26.68
CA ALA A 152 6.37 -7.36 27.18
C ALA A 152 7.29 -6.75 26.11
N THR A 153 7.72 -7.55 25.13
CA THR A 153 8.59 -7.13 24.02
C THR A 153 7.78 -6.73 22.80
N TYR A 154 6.77 -7.53 22.45
CA TYR A 154 5.86 -7.32 21.32
C TYR A 154 4.51 -6.88 21.88
N ARG A 155 4.15 -5.62 21.69
CA ARG A 155 3.09 -4.95 22.46
C ARG A 155 1.69 -5.27 21.99
N ASP A 156 1.55 -5.72 20.76
CA ASP A 156 0.28 -6.02 20.12
C ASP A 156 0.44 -7.17 19.11
N ALA A 157 -0.68 -7.75 18.67
CA ALA A 157 -0.71 -8.83 17.70
C ALA A 157 -0.76 -8.35 16.24
N ASN A 158 -0.58 -7.06 15.98
CA ASN A 158 -0.78 -6.46 14.67
C ASN A 158 0.55 -6.32 13.91
N HIS A 159 0.45 -6.31 12.58
CA HIS A 159 1.56 -5.92 11.71
C HIS A 159 1.70 -4.40 11.66
N LYS A 160 2.78 -3.93 11.03
CA LYS A 160 3.07 -2.49 10.91
C LYS A 160 3.59 -2.11 9.51
N PRO A 161 2.76 -2.23 8.47
CA PRO A 161 3.06 -1.61 7.18
C PRO A 161 3.14 -0.10 7.38
N GLU A 162 4.13 0.52 6.74
CA GLU A 162 4.37 1.95 6.83
C GLU A 162 4.70 2.57 5.46
N MET A 163 4.40 3.85 5.30
CA MET A 163 4.70 4.64 4.12
C MET A 163 5.23 6.01 4.54
N ALA A 164 6.37 6.40 3.98
CA ALA A 164 6.94 7.74 4.13
C ALA A 164 6.74 8.52 2.83
N VAL A 165 6.11 9.69 2.88
CA VAL A 165 6.02 10.66 1.77
C VAL A 165 6.93 11.83 2.08
N ALA A 166 7.96 12.03 1.26
CA ALA A 166 9.00 13.02 1.51
C ALA A 166 8.46 14.46 1.39
N VAL A 167 8.73 15.28 2.41
CA VAL A 167 8.42 16.73 2.42
C VAL A 167 9.64 17.53 1.99
N THR A 168 10.82 17.15 2.49
CA THR A 168 12.13 17.61 2.01
C THR A 168 12.82 16.49 1.25
N GLU A 169 14.05 16.71 0.77
CA GLU A 169 14.94 15.58 0.48
C GLU A 169 15.02 14.67 1.72
N PHE A 170 14.77 13.39 1.52
CA PHE A 170 14.65 12.41 2.60
C PHE A 170 15.50 11.18 2.28
N HIS A 171 16.33 10.77 3.24
CA HIS A 171 17.24 9.65 3.09
C HIS A 171 16.82 8.49 3.98
N ALA A 172 16.84 7.29 3.42
CA ALA A 172 16.48 6.06 4.13
C ALA A 172 17.43 4.91 3.75
N LEU A 173 17.48 3.89 4.60
CA LEU A 173 17.85 2.53 4.23
C LEU A 173 16.56 1.73 4.06
N CYS A 174 16.46 0.88 3.03
CA CYS A 174 15.30 0.01 2.87
C CYS A 174 15.59 -1.21 1.98
N GLY A 175 15.31 -2.40 2.49
CA GLY A 175 15.54 -3.67 1.79
C GLY A 175 17.03 -3.99 1.61
N PHE A 176 17.33 -5.24 1.26
CA PHE A 176 18.71 -5.66 1.03
C PHE A 176 19.24 -5.17 -0.32
N ALA A 177 20.51 -4.78 -0.31
CA ALA A 177 21.26 -4.38 -1.50
C ALA A 177 21.32 -5.50 -2.54
N ALA A 178 21.41 -5.11 -3.80
CA ALA A 178 21.57 -6.05 -4.91
C ALA A 178 22.81 -6.92 -4.71
N THR A 179 22.74 -8.17 -5.16
CA THR A 179 23.84 -9.15 -5.02
C THR A 179 25.17 -8.62 -5.52
N GLN A 180 25.17 -7.92 -6.65
CA GLN A 180 26.40 -7.38 -7.23
C GLN A 180 27.03 -6.30 -6.36
N GLU A 181 26.21 -5.44 -5.76
CA GLU A 181 26.68 -4.42 -4.82
C GLU A 181 27.26 -5.06 -3.56
N LEU A 182 26.60 -6.07 -2.99
CA LEU A 182 27.10 -6.77 -1.81
C LEU A 182 28.42 -7.51 -2.10
N LYS A 183 28.58 -8.09 -3.29
CA LYS A 183 29.86 -8.67 -3.70
C LYS A 183 30.96 -7.63 -3.77
N GLU A 184 30.65 -6.41 -4.23
CA GLU A 184 31.62 -5.33 -4.27
C GLU A 184 32.03 -4.88 -2.87
N VAL A 185 31.06 -4.76 -1.95
CA VAL A 185 31.34 -4.52 -0.52
C VAL A 185 32.28 -5.59 0.03
N LEU A 186 32.01 -6.88 -0.21
CA LEU A 186 32.85 -7.97 0.29
C LEU A 186 34.26 -7.99 -0.32
N ARG A 187 34.47 -7.36 -1.48
CA ARG A 187 35.80 -7.22 -2.12
C ARG A 187 36.56 -5.99 -1.63
N THR A 188 35.85 -4.91 -1.33
CA THR A 188 36.46 -3.58 -1.10
C THR A 188 36.43 -3.12 0.35
N VAL A 189 35.63 -3.77 1.19
CA VAL A 189 35.46 -3.44 2.61
C VAL A 189 35.95 -4.64 3.45
N PRO A 190 37.27 -4.75 3.71
CA PRO A 190 37.84 -5.88 4.43
C PRO A 190 37.25 -6.06 5.83
N GLU A 191 36.85 -4.98 6.50
CA GLU A 191 36.27 -5.02 7.84
C GLU A 191 34.91 -5.73 7.86
N VAL A 192 34.11 -5.57 6.79
CA VAL A 192 32.85 -6.33 6.64
C VAL A 192 33.15 -7.79 6.31
N GLN A 193 34.09 -8.05 5.41
CA GLN A 193 34.49 -9.42 5.04
C GLN A 193 35.00 -10.22 6.26
N GLU A 194 35.75 -9.56 7.14
CA GLU A 194 36.29 -10.16 8.37
C GLU A 194 35.17 -10.65 9.30
N LEU A 195 34.18 -9.81 9.58
CA LEU A 195 33.05 -10.17 10.44
C LEU A 195 32.13 -11.22 9.81
N VAL A 196 31.91 -11.15 8.49
CA VAL A 196 31.11 -12.14 7.76
C VAL A 196 31.83 -13.49 7.69
N GLY A 197 33.17 -13.47 7.63
CA GLY A 197 34.03 -14.63 7.51
C GLY A 197 34.25 -15.08 6.07
N LYS A 198 35.39 -15.73 5.83
CA LYS A 198 35.85 -16.16 4.50
C LYS A 198 34.91 -17.16 3.83
N GLU A 199 34.29 -18.04 4.60
CA GLU A 199 33.40 -19.07 4.06
C GLU A 199 32.12 -18.46 3.46
N GLU A 200 31.42 -17.63 4.24
CA GLU A 200 30.19 -16.96 3.80
C GLU A 200 30.48 -15.94 2.68
N SER A 201 31.61 -15.24 2.78
CA SER A 201 32.08 -14.35 1.71
C SER A 201 32.29 -15.12 0.40
N ARG A 202 32.94 -16.30 0.45
CA ARG A 202 33.14 -17.14 -0.74
C ARG A 202 31.83 -17.64 -1.33
N LYS A 203 30.84 -18.01 -0.50
CA LYS A 203 29.51 -18.41 -0.94
C LYS A 203 28.81 -17.28 -1.70
N LEU A 204 28.76 -16.07 -1.12
CA LEU A 204 28.16 -14.89 -1.75
C LEU A 204 28.88 -14.44 -3.03
N LEU A 205 30.21 -14.44 -3.01
CA LEU A 205 31.02 -14.10 -4.20
C LEU A 205 30.84 -15.10 -5.35
N GLY A 206 30.56 -16.36 -5.03
CA GLY A 206 30.34 -17.45 -5.98
C GLY A 206 28.95 -17.48 -6.63
N VAL A 207 27.98 -16.72 -6.10
CA VAL A 207 26.62 -16.61 -6.67
C VAL A 207 26.71 -16.04 -8.09
N LYS A 208 26.01 -16.62 -9.06
CA LYS A 208 25.83 -16.05 -10.41
C LYS A 208 24.51 -15.29 -10.49
N GLU A 209 24.40 -14.30 -11.38
CA GLU A 209 23.17 -13.50 -11.53
C GLU A 209 21.93 -14.34 -11.88
N GLN A 210 22.16 -15.46 -12.55
CA GLN A 210 21.15 -16.46 -12.93
C GLN A 210 20.77 -17.44 -11.80
N ASP A 211 21.44 -17.38 -10.65
CA ASP A 211 21.16 -18.27 -9.50
C ASP A 211 20.01 -17.76 -8.62
N GLY A 212 19.10 -16.92 -9.14
CA GLY A 212 18.06 -16.13 -8.44
C GLY A 212 17.03 -16.86 -7.55
N GLY A 213 17.34 -18.05 -7.04
CA GLY A 213 16.53 -18.87 -6.14
C GLY A 213 16.97 -18.87 -4.67
N ILE A 214 16.49 -19.91 -3.97
CA ILE A 214 16.58 -20.15 -2.51
C ILE A 214 18.03 -20.06 -1.97
N GLY A 215 19.02 -20.47 -2.77
CA GLY A 215 20.43 -20.48 -2.36
C GLY A 215 20.98 -19.09 -2.03
N VAL A 216 20.65 -18.07 -2.84
CA VAL A 216 21.14 -16.69 -2.65
C VAL A 216 20.58 -16.10 -1.37
N ARG A 217 19.27 -16.26 -1.14
CA ARG A 217 18.60 -15.85 0.11
C ARG A 217 19.24 -16.50 1.33
N SER A 218 19.53 -17.80 1.26
CA SER A 218 20.17 -18.54 2.35
C SER A 218 21.59 -18.03 2.65
N TYR A 219 22.39 -17.73 1.63
CA TYR A 219 23.75 -17.21 1.82
C TYR A 219 23.74 -15.78 2.37
N LEU A 220 22.85 -14.92 1.87
CA LEU A 220 22.66 -13.58 2.40
C LEU A 220 22.22 -13.63 3.87
N LYS A 221 21.23 -14.47 4.19
CA LYS A 221 20.78 -14.71 5.56
C LYS A 221 21.92 -15.13 6.47
N SER A 222 22.72 -16.08 6.03
CA SER A 222 23.88 -16.57 6.79
C SER A 222 24.91 -15.46 7.04
N ALA A 223 25.30 -14.71 5.99
CA ALA A 223 26.25 -13.61 6.11
C ALA A 223 25.74 -12.47 7.01
N PHE A 224 24.48 -12.07 6.85
CA PHE A 224 23.87 -11.04 7.69
C PHE A 224 23.75 -11.52 9.15
N THR A 225 23.42 -12.79 9.38
CA THR A 225 23.40 -13.38 10.73
C THR A 225 24.80 -13.36 11.37
N LYS A 226 25.86 -13.67 10.61
CA LYS A 226 27.24 -13.56 11.11
C LYS A 226 27.58 -12.16 11.56
N LEU A 227 27.22 -11.14 10.76
CA LEU A 227 27.39 -9.75 11.15
C LEU A 227 26.61 -9.41 12.42
N MET A 228 25.32 -9.76 12.49
CA MET A 228 24.45 -9.40 13.62
C MET A 228 24.78 -10.13 14.93
N THR A 229 25.50 -11.25 14.85
CA THR A 229 25.92 -12.07 16.00
C THR A 229 27.39 -11.87 16.39
N ALA A 230 28.13 -11.04 15.66
CA ALA A 230 29.49 -10.65 16.03
C ALA A 230 29.49 -9.98 17.40
N SER A 231 30.57 -10.15 18.18
CA SER A 231 30.69 -9.52 19.49
C SER A 231 30.86 -8.01 19.34
N ASP A 232 30.41 -7.25 20.34
CA ASP A 232 30.50 -5.78 20.31
C ASP A 232 31.96 -5.30 20.21
N GLU A 233 32.93 -6.07 20.76
CA GLU A 233 34.37 -5.79 20.62
C GLU A 233 34.84 -5.92 19.17
N ALA A 234 34.51 -7.03 18.51
CA ALA A 234 34.89 -7.27 17.12
C ALA A 234 34.26 -6.22 16.18
N VAL A 235 33.00 -5.86 16.42
CA VAL A 235 32.30 -4.80 15.68
C VAL A 235 32.98 -3.45 15.90
N SER A 236 33.33 -3.11 17.15
CA SER A 236 33.98 -1.84 17.49
C SER A 236 35.36 -1.73 16.85
N GLU A 237 36.15 -2.80 16.86
CA GLU A 237 37.46 -2.87 16.20
C GLU A 237 37.33 -2.70 14.68
N ALA A 238 36.39 -3.44 14.05
CA ALA A 238 36.12 -3.34 12.62
C ALA A 238 35.71 -1.90 12.22
N ILE A 239 34.84 -1.24 12.99
CA ILE A 239 34.43 0.14 12.73
C ILE A 239 35.59 1.13 12.90
N ALA A 240 36.44 0.94 13.92
CA ALA A 240 37.61 1.80 14.13
C ALA A 240 38.62 1.68 12.97
N ASN A 241 38.84 0.48 12.47
CA ASN A 241 39.70 0.20 11.32
C ASN A 241 39.10 0.80 10.04
N LEU A 242 37.82 0.58 9.80
CA LEU A 242 37.07 1.16 8.67
C LEU A 242 37.19 2.69 8.66
N ARG A 243 36.93 3.34 9.79
CA ARG A 243 37.01 4.79 9.92
C ARG A 243 38.41 5.31 9.62
N THR A 244 39.43 4.67 10.17
CA THR A 244 40.83 5.04 9.95
C THR A 244 41.19 4.94 8.47
N ARG A 245 40.84 3.81 7.84
CA ARG A 245 41.06 3.57 6.42
C ARG A 245 40.34 4.59 5.54
N LEU A 246 39.04 4.76 5.71
CA LEU A 246 38.24 5.68 4.89
C LEU A 246 38.67 7.16 5.05
N ASN A 247 39.04 7.60 6.25
CA ASN A 247 39.58 8.96 6.46
C ASN A 247 40.96 9.19 5.81
N SER A 248 41.74 8.11 5.65
CA SER A 248 43.00 8.18 4.90
C SER A 248 42.72 8.21 3.40
N GLU A 249 41.86 7.31 2.91
CA GLU A 249 41.49 7.20 1.50
C GLU A 249 40.75 8.43 0.97
N SER A 250 39.97 9.13 1.81
CA SER A 250 39.27 10.37 1.44
C SER A 250 40.21 11.52 1.06
N LYS A 251 41.50 11.41 1.39
CA LYS A 251 42.54 12.36 0.96
C LYS A 251 43.07 12.08 -0.45
N ALA A 252 42.88 10.86 -0.94
CA ALA A 252 43.41 10.37 -2.21
C ALA A 252 42.33 10.15 -3.27
N ARG A 253 41.10 9.80 -2.86
CA ARG A 253 39.96 9.56 -3.75
C ARG A 253 38.65 10.09 -3.15
N SER A 254 37.65 10.25 -3.99
CA SER A 254 36.27 10.44 -3.51
C SER A 254 35.75 9.15 -2.88
N LEU A 255 35.10 9.27 -1.73
CA LEU A 255 34.38 8.17 -1.09
C LEU A 255 33.04 7.94 -1.78
N THR A 256 32.61 6.67 -1.84
CA THR A 256 31.27 6.31 -2.33
C THR A 256 30.18 6.82 -1.38
N GLN A 257 28.93 6.87 -1.83
CA GLN A 257 27.80 7.29 -0.99
C GLN A 257 27.65 6.42 0.27
N LYS A 258 27.83 5.11 0.16
CA LYS A 258 27.78 4.21 1.31
C LYS A 258 28.95 4.42 2.27
N GLU A 259 30.16 4.64 1.77
CA GLU A 259 31.32 4.97 2.62
C GLU A 259 31.14 6.29 3.39
N GLN A 260 30.57 7.31 2.74
CA GLN A 260 30.22 8.56 3.40
C GLN A 260 29.10 8.36 4.44
N LEU A 261 28.10 7.55 4.10
CA LEU A 261 27.00 7.21 5.00
C LEU A 261 27.51 6.52 6.26
N VAL A 262 28.34 5.47 6.15
CA VAL A 262 28.83 4.75 7.33
C VAL A 262 29.71 5.61 8.23
N LEU A 263 30.50 6.54 7.66
CA LEU A 263 31.23 7.55 8.46
C LEU A 263 30.29 8.53 9.18
N SER A 264 29.15 8.87 8.58
CA SER A 264 28.12 9.68 9.23
C SER A 264 27.42 8.90 10.35
N LEU A 265 27.05 7.65 10.09
CA LEU A 265 26.42 6.76 11.06
C LEU A 265 27.35 6.45 12.24
N GLU A 266 28.64 6.24 12.01
CA GLU A 266 29.63 6.03 13.08
C GLU A 266 29.72 7.22 14.03
N LYS A 267 29.66 8.46 13.52
CA LYS A 267 29.59 9.65 14.38
C LYS A 267 28.34 9.69 15.25
N GLN A 268 27.23 9.17 14.74
CA GLN A 268 25.94 9.15 15.43
C GLN A 268 25.80 7.97 16.40
N TYR A 269 26.40 6.84 16.05
CA TYR A 269 26.33 5.55 16.75
C TYR A 269 27.70 4.86 16.76
N PRO A 270 28.67 5.37 17.55
CA PRO A 270 30.02 4.81 17.58
C PRO A 270 30.00 3.34 18.01
N GLY A 271 30.65 2.47 17.24
CA GLY A 271 30.77 1.04 17.56
C GLY A 271 29.49 0.21 17.36
N ASP A 272 28.41 0.77 16.82
CA ASP A 272 27.16 0.03 16.62
C ASP A 272 27.19 -0.80 15.30
N VAL A 273 26.81 -2.08 15.38
CA VAL A 273 26.76 -3.00 14.22
C VAL A 273 25.92 -2.47 13.04
N GLY A 274 24.94 -1.61 13.32
CA GLY A 274 24.12 -0.93 12.33
C GLY A 274 24.91 -0.07 11.35
N VAL A 275 26.08 0.43 11.76
CA VAL A 275 27.01 1.15 10.89
C VAL A 275 27.49 0.24 9.75
N LEU A 276 27.86 -1.00 10.06
CA LEU A 276 28.30 -1.98 9.07
C LEU A 276 27.10 -2.61 8.34
N ALA A 277 25.97 -2.78 9.02
CA ALA A 277 24.73 -3.29 8.44
C ALA A 277 24.22 -2.40 7.29
N ALA A 278 24.50 -1.10 7.32
CA ALA A 278 24.13 -0.17 6.24
C ALA A 278 24.75 -0.56 4.88
N PHE A 279 25.89 -1.27 4.84
CA PHE A 279 26.43 -1.79 3.59
C PHE A 279 25.54 -2.86 2.94
N PHE A 280 24.79 -3.62 3.75
CA PHE A 280 23.90 -4.69 3.29
C PHE A 280 22.55 -4.18 2.79
N LEU A 281 22.21 -2.90 3.01
CA LEU A 281 20.90 -2.33 2.69
C LEU A 281 20.98 -1.36 1.52
N ASN A 282 19.88 -1.16 0.79
CA ASN A 282 19.84 -0.10 -0.22
C ASN A 282 19.85 1.27 0.45
N PHE A 283 20.68 2.19 -0.03
CA PHE A 283 20.57 3.60 0.32
C PHE A 283 19.57 4.28 -0.62
N VAL A 284 18.48 4.77 -0.04
CA VAL A 284 17.35 5.36 -0.76
C VAL A 284 17.34 6.87 -0.54
N LYS A 285 17.18 7.61 -1.63
CA LYS A 285 16.95 9.06 -1.62
C LYS A 285 15.58 9.34 -2.23
N LEU A 286 14.74 10.04 -1.49
CA LEU A 286 13.45 10.54 -1.95
C LEU A 286 13.54 12.05 -2.14
N ASN A 287 13.05 12.53 -3.27
CA ASN A 287 12.78 13.94 -3.53
C ASN A 287 11.43 14.33 -2.93
N PRO A 288 11.19 15.63 -2.65
CA PRO A 288 9.89 16.10 -2.15
C PRO A 288 8.71 15.63 -3.02
N GLY A 289 7.77 14.91 -2.42
CA GLY A 289 6.62 14.31 -3.08
C GLY A 289 6.82 12.88 -3.57
N GLU A 290 8.01 12.31 -3.47
CA GLU A 290 8.20 10.87 -3.65
C GLU A 290 7.87 10.14 -2.35
N ALA A 291 7.43 8.89 -2.46
CA ALA A 291 7.08 8.07 -1.32
C ALA A 291 7.76 6.70 -1.36
N LEU A 292 7.99 6.15 -0.17
CA LEU A 292 8.54 4.83 0.06
C LEU A 292 7.55 4.05 0.92
N TYR A 293 7.07 2.91 0.41
CA TYR A 293 6.30 1.95 1.20
C TYR A 293 7.23 0.85 1.72
N VAL A 294 7.04 0.48 2.98
CA VAL A 294 7.82 -0.55 3.66
C VAL A 294 6.89 -1.68 4.07
N SER A 295 7.09 -2.82 3.41
CA SER A 295 6.38 -4.07 3.69
C SER A 295 6.84 -4.70 5.01
N ALA A 296 6.03 -5.61 5.53
CA ALA A 296 6.44 -6.47 6.63
C ALA A 296 7.73 -7.23 6.32
N ASN A 297 8.51 -7.51 7.35
CA ASN A 297 9.76 -8.27 7.32
C ASN A 297 10.90 -7.63 6.48
N GLU A 298 10.76 -6.38 6.05
CA GLU A 298 11.80 -5.64 5.33
C GLU A 298 12.62 -4.75 6.30
N PRO A 299 13.97 -4.84 6.27
CA PRO A 299 14.83 -4.00 7.10
C PRO A 299 14.91 -2.58 6.53
N HIS A 300 14.73 -1.57 7.37
CA HIS A 300 14.74 -0.17 6.96
C HIS A 300 15.18 0.76 8.10
N ALA A 301 15.58 1.99 7.76
CA ALA A 301 15.88 3.07 8.72
C ALA A 301 15.73 4.43 8.04
N TYR A 302 15.09 5.40 8.72
CA TYR A 302 15.09 6.78 8.25
C TYR A 302 16.33 7.51 8.76
N LEU A 303 17.07 8.14 7.86
CA LEU A 303 18.41 8.65 8.11
C LEU A 303 18.43 10.16 8.36
N SER A 304 17.72 10.92 7.51
CA SER A 304 17.61 12.38 7.62
C SER A 304 16.50 12.92 6.72
N GLY A 305 16.00 14.11 7.04
CA GLY A 305 14.99 14.83 6.26
C GLY A 305 13.65 14.89 6.98
N GLU A 306 12.63 15.39 6.29
CA GLU A 306 11.28 15.52 6.83
C GLU A 306 10.28 14.81 5.93
N CYS A 307 9.35 14.06 6.53
CA CYS A 307 8.35 13.31 5.79
C CYS A 307 7.01 13.29 6.53
N ILE A 308 5.96 13.00 5.77
CA ILE A 308 4.73 12.44 6.29
C ILE A 308 4.94 10.94 6.46
N GLU A 309 4.66 10.40 7.65
CA GLU A 309 4.64 8.96 7.88
C GLU A 309 3.20 8.50 8.13
N CYS A 310 2.90 7.34 7.57
CA CYS A 310 1.60 6.75 7.64
C CYS A 310 1.78 5.25 7.90
N MET A 311 1.26 4.75 9.01
CA MET A 311 1.45 3.35 9.42
C MET A 311 0.17 2.75 9.97
N ALA A 312 0.08 1.42 9.97
CA ALA A 312 -0.94 0.71 10.76
C ALA A 312 -0.70 0.95 12.27
N THR A 313 -1.75 0.81 13.08
CA THR A 313 -1.63 0.92 14.54
C THR A 313 -0.92 -0.30 15.15
N SER A 314 0.39 -0.18 15.34
CA SER A 314 1.23 -1.18 16.02
C SER A 314 2.53 -0.56 16.59
N ASP A 315 2.99 -1.11 17.70
CA ASP A 315 4.26 -0.77 18.36
C ASP A 315 5.32 -1.87 18.19
N ASN A 316 5.05 -2.90 17.38
CA ASN A 316 5.99 -3.99 17.13
C ASN A 316 7.20 -3.52 16.30
N VAL A 317 8.38 -3.58 16.89
CA VAL A 317 9.65 -3.18 16.24
C VAL A 317 10.76 -4.17 16.61
N VAL A 318 11.34 -4.82 15.61
CA VAL A 318 12.54 -5.67 15.75
C VAL A 318 13.75 -4.91 15.22
N ARG A 319 14.75 -4.66 16.07
CA ARG A 319 15.90 -3.78 15.75
C ARG A 319 17.14 -4.56 15.34
N ALA A 320 17.84 -4.05 14.34
CA ALA A 320 19.10 -4.57 13.80
C ALA A 320 20.33 -3.74 14.20
N GLY A 321 20.16 -2.46 14.55
CA GLY A 321 21.27 -1.59 14.91
C GLY A 321 20.88 -0.11 14.90
N LEU A 322 21.88 0.76 14.99
CA LEU A 322 21.73 2.21 15.17
C LEU A 322 20.85 2.53 16.39
N THR A 323 21.07 1.81 17.50
CA THR A 323 20.20 1.90 18.66
C THR A 323 20.87 1.44 19.94
N PRO A 324 20.67 2.14 21.07
CA PRO A 324 21.05 1.62 22.38
C PRO A 324 20.02 0.64 22.95
N LYS A 325 18.88 0.44 22.28
CA LYS A 325 17.79 -0.42 22.75
C LYS A 325 18.07 -1.89 22.46
N TYR A 326 17.36 -2.78 23.16
CA TYR A 326 17.43 -4.22 22.95
C TYR A 326 17.25 -4.63 21.47
N ARG A 327 18.10 -5.56 21.02
CA ARG A 327 18.09 -6.17 19.68
C ARG A 327 17.74 -7.65 19.80
N ASP A 328 16.60 -8.05 19.27
CA ASP A 328 16.21 -9.46 19.17
C ASP A 328 16.79 -10.07 17.88
N VAL A 329 18.11 -10.33 17.90
CA VAL A 329 18.86 -10.76 16.72
C VAL A 329 18.33 -12.08 16.15
N GLN A 330 17.92 -13.02 17.01
CA GLN A 330 17.37 -14.30 16.56
C GLN A 330 16.07 -14.09 15.78
N THR A 331 15.11 -13.34 16.33
CA THR A 331 13.84 -13.08 15.64
C THR A 331 14.09 -12.29 14.37
N LEU A 332 14.92 -11.25 14.43
CA LEU A 332 15.33 -10.45 13.28
C LEU A 332 15.82 -11.32 12.13
N CYS A 333 16.92 -12.05 12.31
CA CYS A 333 17.49 -12.84 11.22
C CYS A 333 16.56 -13.98 10.76
N SER A 334 15.65 -14.43 11.61
CA SER A 334 14.68 -15.45 11.22
C SER A 334 13.58 -14.90 10.30
N MET A 335 13.08 -13.69 10.57
CA MET A 335 11.87 -13.13 9.94
C MET A 335 12.14 -12.39 8.64
N LEU A 336 13.33 -11.81 8.44
CA LEU A 336 13.60 -10.97 7.26
C LEU A 336 13.40 -11.74 5.94
N THR A 337 12.92 -11.04 4.91
CA THR A 337 12.62 -11.64 3.60
C THR A 337 13.87 -12.02 2.81
N TYR A 338 14.97 -11.30 3.03
CA TYR A 338 16.21 -11.38 2.24
C TYR A 338 15.99 -11.13 0.74
N ASN A 339 14.97 -10.33 0.39
CA ASN A 339 14.76 -9.86 -0.96
C ASN A 339 15.81 -8.81 -1.32
N GLN A 340 16.53 -9.04 -2.43
CA GLN A 340 17.59 -8.16 -2.93
C GLN A 340 17.10 -7.32 -4.10
N ALA A 341 16.12 -6.46 -3.83
CA ALA A 341 15.57 -5.54 -4.80
C ALA A 341 15.68 -4.11 -4.25
N PHE A 342 15.95 -3.16 -5.14
CA PHE A 342 15.79 -1.75 -4.79
C PHE A 342 14.29 -1.48 -4.61
N PRO A 343 13.87 -0.80 -3.53
CA PRO A 343 12.45 -0.57 -3.27
C PRO A 343 11.84 0.34 -4.33
N GLU A 344 10.56 0.13 -4.62
CA GLU A 344 9.82 1.00 -5.53
C GLU A 344 9.64 2.39 -4.91
N ILE A 345 9.91 3.43 -5.71
CA ILE A 345 9.71 4.83 -5.33
C ILE A 345 8.40 5.31 -5.94
N LEU A 346 7.40 5.48 -5.11
CA LEU A 346 6.05 5.86 -5.52
C LEU A 346 5.98 7.36 -5.80
N GLN A 347 5.59 7.73 -7.01
CA GLN A 347 5.37 9.14 -7.41
C GLN A 347 3.99 9.66 -6.98
N GLY A 348 3.08 8.75 -6.62
CA GLY A 348 1.67 9.03 -6.44
C GLY A 348 0.94 9.23 -7.76
N MET A 349 -0.38 9.08 -7.73
CA MET A 349 -1.27 9.15 -8.89
C MET A 349 -2.13 10.41 -8.80
N PRO A 350 -2.14 11.29 -9.81
CA PRO A 350 -3.10 12.39 -9.88
C PRO A 350 -4.52 11.84 -9.97
N VAL A 351 -5.37 12.13 -8.98
CA VAL A 351 -6.77 11.65 -8.93
C VAL A 351 -7.77 12.73 -9.33
N GLN A 352 -7.42 14.00 -9.13
CA GLN A 352 -8.16 15.17 -9.58
C GLN A 352 -7.23 16.41 -9.55
N PRO A 353 -7.64 17.57 -10.09
CA PRO A 353 -6.81 18.77 -10.04
C PRO A 353 -6.31 19.07 -8.62
N TYR A 354 -5.00 19.29 -8.50
CA TYR A 354 -4.30 19.62 -7.25
C TYR A 354 -4.17 18.48 -6.24
N VAL A 355 -4.60 17.25 -6.57
CA VAL A 355 -4.60 16.11 -5.64
C VAL A 355 -3.82 14.93 -6.21
N THR A 356 -2.81 14.50 -5.46
CA THR A 356 -2.00 13.30 -5.74
C THR A 356 -2.24 12.27 -4.65
N ARG A 357 -2.62 11.05 -5.03
CA ARG A 357 -2.88 9.93 -4.12
C ARG A 357 -1.73 8.93 -4.09
N TYR A 358 -1.36 8.48 -2.90
CA TYR A 358 -0.41 7.40 -2.66
C TYR A 358 -1.18 6.23 -2.04
N THR A 359 -1.30 5.14 -2.80
CA THR A 359 -2.01 3.92 -2.41
C THR A 359 -0.98 2.80 -2.23
N PRO A 360 -0.54 2.51 -0.99
CA PRO A 360 0.31 1.36 -0.71
C PRO A 360 -0.44 0.04 -0.88
N SER A 361 0.29 -1.08 -0.90
CA SER A 361 -0.30 -2.44 -0.93
C SER A 361 -0.81 -2.89 0.45
N THR A 362 -1.57 -2.03 1.13
CA THR A 362 -2.14 -2.30 2.47
C THR A 362 -3.52 -1.68 2.63
N ASP A 363 -4.37 -2.32 3.44
CA ASP A 363 -5.77 -1.92 3.59
C ASP A 363 -6.03 -0.89 4.69
N GLU A 364 -5.01 -0.51 5.43
CA GLU A 364 -5.16 0.35 6.58
C GLU A 364 -5.31 1.82 6.16
N PHE A 365 -4.70 2.24 5.05
CA PHE A 365 -4.66 3.67 4.71
C PHE A 365 -4.32 3.98 3.24
N GLU A 366 -4.70 5.19 2.83
CA GLU A 366 -4.17 5.93 1.68
C GLU A 366 -3.73 7.32 2.15
N VAL A 367 -2.82 7.95 1.40
CA VAL A 367 -2.41 9.34 1.65
C VAL A 367 -2.67 10.17 0.40
N ASP A 368 -3.41 11.26 0.55
CA ASP A 368 -3.61 12.27 -0.47
C ASP A 368 -2.80 13.52 -0.13
N ARG A 369 -2.11 14.06 -1.13
CA ARG A 369 -1.43 15.36 -1.06
C ARG A 369 -2.20 16.37 -1.89
N TYR A 370 -2.57 17.49 -1.27
CA TYR A 370 -3.26 18.60 -1.90
C TYR A 370 -2.28 19.76 -2.05
N LEU A 371 -2.08 20.25 -3.26
CA LEU A 371 -1.24 21.41 -3.54
C LEU A 371 -2.05 22.44 -4.34
N LEU A 372 -2.75 23.33 -3.63
CA LEU A 372 -3.63 24.30 -4.25
C LEU A 372 -2.92 25.64 -4.50
N PRO A 373 -2.98 26.17 -5.73
CA PRO A 373 -2.60 27.56 -6.01
C PRO A 373 -3.53 28.56 -5.29
N PRO A 374 -3.13 29.84 -5.16
CA PRO A 374 -3.97 30.88 -4.55
C PRO A 374 -5.32 31.03 -5.26
N GLY A 375 -6.39 31.24 -4.49
CA GLY A 375 -7.73 31.48 -5.01
C GLY A 375 -8.37 30.25 -5.65
N LYS A 376 -7.78 29.06 -5.48
CA LYS A 376 -8.33 27.79 -6.00
C LYS A 376 -9.09 27.06 -4.92
N SER A 377 -10.00 26.21 -5.35
CA SER A 377 -10.71 25.30 -4.47
C SER A 377 -10.69 23.90 -5.03
N VAL A 378 -10.85 22.94 -4.13
CA VAL A 378 -11.06 21.54 -4.48
C VAL A 378 -12.19 21.00 -3.62
N THR A 379 -13.08 20.22 -4.23
CA THR A 379 -14.14 19.52 -3.51
C THR A 379 -13.86 18.04 -3.56
N MET A 380 -14.03 17.42 -2.41
CA MET A 380 -13.84 16.00 -2.18
C MET A 380 -15.20 15.32 -2.07
N SER A 381 -15.34 14.21 -2.78
CA SER A 381 -16.49 13.34 -2.60
C SER A 381 -16.46 12.69 -1.21
N PRO A 382 -17.63 12.44 -0.60
CA PRO A 382 -17.73 11.59 0.58
C PRO A 382 -17.03 10.25 0.38
N VAL A 383 -16.16 9.87 1.31
CA VAL A 383 -15.48 8.57 1.33
C VAL A 383 -16.01 7.71 2.47
N PRO A 384 -16.05 6.37 2.32
CA PRO A 384 -16.68 5.47 3.30
C PRO A 384 -15.91 5.29 4.62
N GLY A 385 -14.69 5.83 4.73
CA GLY A 385 -13.87 5.80 5.95
C GLY A 385 -13.57 7.19 6.50
N PRO A 386 -13.00 7.30 7.71
CA PRO A 386 -12.67 8.57 8.31
C PRO A 386 -11.43 9.17 7.62
N SER A 387 -11.17 10.45 7.89
CA SER A 387 -9.96 11.12 7.42
C SER A 387 -9.32 11.99 8.49
N ILE A 388 -8.00 12.12 8.41
CA ILE A 388 -7.24 13.13 9.16
C ILE A 388 -6.55 14.05 8.16
N PHE A 389 -6.73 15.36 8.33
CA PHE A 389 -6.07 16.40 7.55
C PHE A 389 -5.07 17.14 8.40
N ILE A 390 -3.93 17.50 7.82
CA ILE A 390 -2.99 18.47 8.37
C ILE A 390 -2.64 19.53 7.33
N VAL A 391 -2.64 20.79 7.76
CA VAL A 391 -2.14 21.91 6.96
C VAL A 391 -0.63 21.98 7.10
N MET A 392 0.09 21.62 6.03
CA MET A 392 1.56 21.57 6.03
C MET A 392 2.18 22.94 5.82
N THR A 393 1.56 23.77 4.96
CA THR A 393 1.96 25.16 4.72
C THR A 393 0.78 25.99 4.27
N GLY A 394 0.83 27.29 4.59
CA GLY A 394 -0.14 28.28 4.11
C GLY A 394 -1.42 28.38 4.92
N GLU A 395 -2.42 29.01 4.32
CA GLU A 395 -3.72 29.28 4.95
C GLU A 395 -4.87 29.21 3.94
N GLY A 396 -6.07 28.93 4.45
CA GLY A 396 -7.28 28.82 3.67
C GLY A 396 -8.50 28.51 4.53
N GLU A 397 -9.49 27.91 3.90
CA GLU A 397 -10.74 27.53 4.52
C GLU A 397 -11.06 26.06 4.21
N ILE A 398 -11.53 25.35 5.23
CA ILE A 398 -12.05 23.98 5.13
C ILE A 398 -13.52 23.99 5.53
N GLN A 399 -14.36 23.45 4.66
CA GLN A 399 -15.79 23.30 4.87
C GLN A 399 -16.14 21.82 4.80
N ALA A 400 -16.86 21.31 5.79
CA ALA A 400 -17.24 19.90 5.85
C ALA A 400 -18.76 19.73 6.04
N GLY A 401 -19.31 18.75 5.34
CA GLY A 401 -20.75 18.48 5.31
C GLY A 401 -21.52 19.47 4.44
N PHE A 402 -22.82 19.60 4.74
CA PHE A 402 -23.74 20.50 4.01
C PHE A 402 -23.86 21.88 4.67
N MET A 403 -23.17 22.10 5.79
CA MET A 403 -23.20 23.37 6.52
C MET A 403 -22.45 24.46 5.75
N THR A 404 -22.94 25.69 5.81
CA THR A 404 -22.34 26.87 5.17
C THR A 404 -21.09 27.38 5.88
N ASP A 405 -20.88 26.97 7.13
CA ASP A 405 -19.80 27.48 7.96
C ASP A 405 -18.48 26.83 7.55
N SER A 406 -17.53 27.66 7.10
CA SER A 406 -16.16 27.26 6.86
C SER A 406 -15.32 27.50 8.12
N ALA A 407 -14.42 26.58 8.43
CA ALA A 407 -13.38 26.80 9.42
C ALA A 407 -12.15 27.38 8.71
N LYS A 408 -11.52 28.38 9.33
CA LYS A 408 -10.19 28.81 8.91
C LYS A 408 -9.20 27.69 9.19
N ALA A 409 -8.29 27.47 8.26
CA ALA A 409 -7.22 26.49 8.37
C ALA A 409 -5.90 27.20 8.06
N LYS A 410 -4.93 27.08 8.96
CA LYS A 410 -3.57 27.59 8.79
C LYS A 410 -2.57 26.48 9.07
N GLU A 411 -1.31 26.69 8.67
CA GLU A 411 -0.19 25.80 8.96
C GLU A 411 -0.22 25.28 10.41
N GLY A 412 -0.13 23.96 10.55
CA GLY A 412 -0.19 23.27 11.85
C GLY A 412 -1.59 22.81 12.26
N ASP A 413 -2.66 23.36 11.71
CA ASP A 413 -4.01 22.92 12.06
C ASP A 413 -4.26 21.48 11.57
N VAL A 414 -4.82 20.66 12.46
CA VAL A 414 -5.18 19.27 12.19
C VAL A 414 -6.68 19.08 12.38
N PHE A 415 -7.30 18.33 11.47
CA PHE A 415 -8.74 18.05 11.53
C PHE A 415 -9.04 16.58 11.34
N PHE A 416 -9.94 16.04 12.16
CA PHE A 416 -10.63 14.79 11.90
C PHE A 416 -11.91 15.06 11.11
N VAL A 417 -12.15 14.26 10.08
CA VAL A 417 -13.35 14.30 9.26
C VAL A 417 -14.01 12.92 9.31
N PRO A 418 -15.27 12.83 9.76
CA PRO A 418 -16.01 11.57 9.78
C PRO A 418 -16.22 10.98 8.38
N ALA A 419 -16.41 9.67 8.32
CA ALA A 419 -16.84 8.96 7.11
C ALA A 419 -18.09 9.61 6.50
N HIS A 420 -18.20 9.46 5.18
CA HIS A 420 -19.28 10.00 4.34
C HIS A 420 -19.45 11.53 4.41
N THR A 421 -18.43 12.25 4.87
CA THR A 421 -18.46 13.72 4.91
C THR A 421 -17.86 14.31 3.64
N LYS A 422 -18.64 15.15 2.95
CA LYS A 422 -18.14 15.98 1.85
C LYS A 422 -17.22 17.06 2.39
N VAL A 423 -16.06 17.26 1.78
CA VAL A 423 -15.10 18.31 2.19
C VAL A 423 -14.84 19.25 1.02
N LYS A 424 -14.84 20.55 1.27
CA LYS A 424 -14.38 21.57 0.31
C LYS A 424 -13.25 22.36 0.94
N LEU A 425 -12.16 22.50 0.19
CA LEU A 425 -10.98 23.26 0.57
C LEU A 425 -10.88 24.47 -0.34
N TYR A 426 -10.56 25.63 0.21
CA TYR A 426 -10.34 26.88 -0.53
C TYR A 426 -9.08 27.58 -0.02
N THR A 427 -8.31 28.17 -0.93
CA THR A 427 -7.10 28.93 -0.60
C THR A 427 -7.32 30.44 -0.76
N SER A 428 -7.02 31.21 0.28
CA SER A 428 -7.09 32.67 0.27
C SER A 428 -5.74 33.35 -0.03
N SER A 429 -4.61 32.62 0.04
CA SER A 429 -3.23 33.13 0.04
C SER A 429 -2.26 32.18 -0.72
N PRO A 430 -0.99 32.54 -1.05
CA PRO A 430 -0.38 32.05 -2.27
C PRO A 430 0.11 30.60 -2.37
N ARG A 431 0.00 29.74 -1.35
CA ARG A 431 0.10 28.26 -1.49
C ARG A 431 -0.53 27.59 -0.27
N LEU A 432 -1.39 26.60 -0.47
CA LEU A 432 -1.82 25.67 0.57
C LEU A 432 -1.31 24.27 0.21
N SER A 433 -0.48 23.68 1.07
CA SER A 433 -0.14 22.27 1.00
C SER A 433 -0.87 21.56 2.13
N LEU A 434 -1.79 20.66 1.83
CA LEU A 434 -2.40 19.76 2.82
C LEU A 434 -1.93 18.33 2.55
N ALA A 435 -1.71 17.58 3.63
CA ALA A 435 -1.72 16.14 3.55
C ALA A 435 -3.02 15.65 4.19
N LYS A 436 -3.83 14.91 3.44
CA LYS A 436 -4.98 14.17 3.96
C LYS A 436 -4.62 12.70 4.01
N LYS A 437 -5.04 12.03 5.06
CA LYS A 437 -5.06 10.59 5.12
C LYS A 437 -6.50 10.10 5.08
N GLU A 438 -6.77 9.15 4.22
CA GLU A 438 -8.04 8.41 4.15
C GLU A 438 -7.77 6.96 4.56
N GLN A 439 -8.79 6.28 5.09
CA GLN A 439 -8.70 4.83 5.18
C GLN A 439 -8.91 4.19 3.81
N LEU A 440 -8.14 3.14 3.51
CA LEU A 440 -8.51 2.22 2.43
C LEU A 440 -9.73 1.40 2.91
N VAL A 441 -10.93 1.87 2.62
CA VAL A 441 -12.04 0.91 2.48
C VAL A 441 -11.77 0.27 1.14
N LEU A 442 -11.36 -1.00 1.13
CA LEU A 442 -11.44 -1.81 -0.08
C LEU A 442 -12.87 -1.72 -0.61
N SER A 443 -13.11 -0.79 -1.52
CA SER A 443 -14.21 -0.85 -2.47
C SER A 443 -13.75 -1.62 -3.70
N LEU A 444 -12.88 -2.62 -3.53
CA LEU A 444 -12.52 -3.51 -4.64
C LEU A 444 -13.60 -4.55 -4.93
N GLU A 445 -14.46 -4.90 -3.96
CA GLU A 445 -15.66 -5.71 -4.24
C GLU A 445 -16.86 -4.89 -4.77
N LYS A 446 -16.87 -3.56 -4.59
CA LYS A 446 -18.01 -2.71 -5.00
C LYS A 446 -17.75 -1.82 -6.22
N GLN A 447 -16.49 -1.55 -6.54
CA GLN A 447 -16.15 -0.79 -7.75
C GLN A 447 -15.87 -1.70 -8.95
N TYR A 448 -15.41 -2.95 -8.71
CA TYR A 448 -15.21 -3.97 -9.74
C TYR A 448 -15.38 -5.40 -9.20
N PRO A 449 -16.62 -5.86 -8.92
CA PRO A 449 -16.86 -7.29 -8.74
C PRO A 449 -16.64 -8.00 -10.08
N GLY A 450 -15.42 -8.50 -10.32
CA GLY A 450 -15.12 -9.42 -11.41
C GLY A 450 -14.30 -8.89 -12.59
N ASP A 451 -13.63 -7.74 -12.53
CA ASP A 451 -12.85 -7.23 -13.67
C ASP A 451 -11.32 -7.42 -13.53
N VAL A 452 -10.81 -8.32 -14.37
CA VAL A 452 -9.38 -8.56 -14.69
C VAL A 452 -8.73 -7.37 -15.42
N GLY A 453 -9.47 -6.28 -15.67
CA GLY A 453 -9.08 -5.19 -16.58
C GLY A 453 -8.07 -4.17 -16.05
N VAL A 454 -7.92 -3.99 -14.73
CA VAL A 454 -7.08 -2.89 -14.19
C VAL A 454 -5.58 -3.19 -14.28
N LEU A 455 -5.20 -4.47 -14.37
CA LEU A 455 -3.81 -4.86 -14.63
C LEU A 455 -3.33 -4.45 -16.04
N ALA A 456 -4.22 -4.23 -17.02
CA ALA A 456 -3.81 -4.00 -18.40
C ALA A 456 -3.27 -2.57 -18.67
N ALA A 457 -3.73 -1.56 -17.93
CA ALA A 457 -3.40 -0.15 -18.24
C ALA A 457 -1.92 0.21 -18.02
N PHE A 458 -1.22 -0.47 -17.12
CA PHE A 458 0.21 -0.24 -16.87
C PHE A 458 1.12 -0.90 -17.94
N PHE A 459 0.67 -1.98 -18.60
CA PHE A 459 1.46 -2.67 -19.65
C PHE A 459 1.25 -2.12 -21.05
N LEU A 460 0.07 -1.57 -21.34
CA LEU A 460 -0.35 -1.20 -22.70
C LEU A 460 0.39 0.00 -23.31
N ASN A 461 1.19 0.74 -22.53
CA ASN A 461 2.03 1.81 -23.07
C ASN A 461 3.25 1.31 -23.87
N PHE A 462 3.57 -0.01 -23.85
CA PHE A 462 4.79 -0.53 -24.48
C PHE A 462 4.59 -1.73 -25.42
N VAL A 463 3.38 -2.29 -25.54
CA VAL A 463 3.08 -3.43 -26.43
C VAL A 463 2.14 -3.01 -27.55
N LYS A 464 2.63 -3.02 -28.79
CA LYS A 464 1.82 -2.79 -29.99
C LYS A 464 1.29 -4.11 -30.53
N LEU A 465 0.00 -4.37 -30.35
CA LEU A 465 -0.67 -5.54 -30.92
C LEU A 465 -1.09 -5.27 -32.38
N ASN A 466 -0.88 -6.25 -33.25
CA ASN A 466 -1.41 -6.25 -34.61
C ASN A 466 -2.88 -6.69 -34.63
N PRO A 467 -3.66 -6.36 -35.69
CA PRO A 467 -5.02 -6.84 -35.83
C PRO A 467 -5.11 -8.38 -35.74
N GLY A 468 -5.78 -8.89 -34.71
CA GLY A 468 -5.94 -10.35 -34.50
C GLY A 468 -5.05 -10.94 -33.41
N GLU A 469 -4.14 -10.17 -32.84
CA GLU A 469 -3.35 -10.55 -31.67
C GLU A 469 -4.07 -10.18 -30.36
N ALA A 470 -3.85 -10.99 -29.31
CA ALA A 470 -4.28 -10.70 -27.94
C ALA A 470 -3.11 -10.91 -26.98
N LEU A 471 -3.05 -10.10 -25.92
CA LEU A 471 -2.04 -10.23 -24.87
C LEU A 471 -2.63 -11.04 -23.71
N TYR A 472 -1.96 -12.12 -23.32
CA TYR A 472 -2.31 -12.91 -22.14
C TYR A 472 -1.40 -12.55 -20.97
N VAL A 473 -2.00 -12.17 -19.83
CA VAL A 473 -1.29 -11.82 -18.60
C VAL A 473 -1.70 -12.82 -17.52
N SER A 474 -0.75 -13.63 -17.05
CA SER A 474 -0.98 -14.53 -15.92
C SER A 474 -0.98 -13.75 -14.60
N ALA A 475 -1.98 -13.99 -13.75
CA ALA A 475 -2.07 -13.37 -12.41
C ALA A 475 -0.95 -13.81 -11.44
N ASN A 476 -0.30 -14.95 -11.73
CA ASN A 476 0.70 -15.56 -10.84
C ASN A 476 2.15 -15.22 -11.20
N GLU A 477 2.38 -14.42 -12.25
CA GLU A 477 3.73 -14.01 -12.65
C GLU A 477 3.89 -12.49 -12.59
N PRO A 478 4.92 -11.97 -11.92
CA PRO A 478 5.23 -10.55 -11.93
C PRO A 478 5.77 -10.16 -13.30
N HIS A 479 4.90 -9.61 -14.15
CA HIS A 479 5.31 -8.99 -15.40
C HIS A 479 5.80 -7.58 -15.05
N ALA A 480 7.10 -7.32 -15.01
CA ALA A 480 7.62 -5.96 -14.82
C ALA A 480 8.57 -5.65 -15.97
N TYR A 481 8.25 -4.64 -16.76
CA TYR A 481 9.18 -4.18 -17.79
C TYR A 481 10.13 -3.14 -17.19
N LEU A 482 11.40 -3.54 -17.03
CA LEU A 482 12.51 -2.61 -16.81
C LEU A 482 13.34 -2.58 -18.12
N PRO A 483 13.52 -1.41 -18.77
CA PRO A 483 14.39 -1.32 -19.94
C PRO A 483 15.81 -1.79 -19.57
N GLY A 484 16.27 -2.88 -20.19
CA GLY A 484 17.62 -3.45 -19.98
C GLY A 484 17.71 -4.68 -19.05
N SER A 485 16.61 -5.20 -18.53
CA SER A 485 16.57 -6.47 -17.79
C SER A 485 16.60 -7.69 -18.72
N ALA A 486 17.45 -8.68 -18.42
CA ALA A 486 17.54 -9.95 -19.15
C ALA A 486 16.52 -11.01 -18.67
N SER A 487 15.77 -10.74 -17.60
CA SER A 487 14.66 -11.60 -17.14
C SER A 487 13.32 -10.89 -17.38
N ASN A 488 12.92 -10.78 -18.63
CA ASN A 488 11.58 -10.36 -19.00
C ASN A 488 10.81 -11.62 -19.41
N SER A 489 9.93 -12.14 -18.55
CA SER A 489 8.83 -12.97 -19.03
C SER A 489 7.86 -12.02 -19.72
N PHE A 490 7.87 -12.01 -21.06
CA PHE A 490 6.87 -11.27 -21.81
C PHE A 490 5.52 -11.95 -21.63
N PRO A 491 4.42 -11.20 -21.41
CA PRO A 491 3.09 -11.78 -21.48
C PRO A 491 2.90 -12.39 -22.87
N GLU A 492 2.31 -13.59 -22.91
CA GLU A 492 2.24 -14.35 -24.14
C GLU A 492 1.30 -13.65 -25.14
N ILE A 493 1.80 -13.32 -26.33
CA ILE A 493 0.96 -12.85 -27.43
C ILE A 493 0.32 -14.07 -28.08
N LYS A 494 -1.01 -14.20 -27.91
CA LYS A 494 -1.80 -15.25 -28.54
C LYS A 494 -2.35 -14.77 -29.87
N GLN A 495 -2.18 -15.58 -30.90
CA GLN A 495 -2.92 -15.42 -32.15
C GLN A 495 -4.28 -16.09 -32.03
N GLY A 496 -5.34 -15.36 -32.38
CA GLY A 496 -6.68 -15.90 -32.35
C GLY A 496 -6.92 -16.93 -33.46
N MET A 497 -7.59 -18.03 -33.14
CA MET A 497 -7.97 -19.07 -34.08
C MET A 497 -9.42 -18.88 -34.56
N PRO A 498 -9.69 -18.84 -35.88
CA PRO A 498 -11.07 -18.82 -36.38
C PRO A 498 -11.82 -20.10 -35.97
N VAL A 499 -12.96 -19.96 -35.30
CA VAL A 499 -13.77 -21.12 -34.83
C VAL A 499 -15.12 -21.23 -35.55
N GLN A 500 -15.62 -20.13 -36.10
CA GLN A 500 -16.80 -20.09 -36.97
C GLN A 500 -16.77 -18.78 -37.79
N PRO A 501 -17.61 -18.62 -38.82
CA PRO A 501 -17.67 -17.37 -39.57
C PRO A 501 -17.84 -16.17 -38.64
N TYR A 502 -16.99 -15.17 -38.84
CA TYR A 502 -16.94 -13.92 -38.06
C TYR A 502 -16.43 -14.07 -36.62
N VAL A 503 -15.99 -15.26 -36.19
CA VAL A 503 -15.61 -15.50 -34.80
C VAL A 503 -14.20 -16.05 -34.69
N THR A 504 -13.39 -15.36 -33.90
CA THR A 504 -12.02 -15.70 -33.59
C THR A 504 -11.91 -16.02 -32.10
N ARG A 505 -11.46 -17.23 -31.75
CA ARG A 505 -11.25 -17.66 -30.37
C ARG A 505 -9.80 -17.46 -29.95
N TYR A 506 -9.62 -16.98 -28.73
CA TYR A 506 -8.34 -16.82 -28.05
C TYR A 506 -8.32 -17.81 -26.89
N ALA A 507 -7.87 -19.05 -27.17
CA ALA A 507 -7.77 -20.11 -26.17
C ALA A 507 -6.52 -19.92 -25.28
N GLN A 508 -6.64 -20.30 -24.01
CA GLN A 508 -5.61 -20.13 -22.98
C GLN A 508 -4.84 -21.42 -22.72
N SER A 509 -3.75 -21.33 -21.96
CA SER A 509 -3.03 -22.49 -21.44
C SER A 509 -3.76 -23.16 -20.27
N THR A 510 -4.68 -22.46 -19.61
CA THR A 510 -5.55 -22.99 -18.57
C THR A 510 -6.95 -23.27 -19.13
N ASP A 511 -7.56 -24.37 -18.71
CA ASP A 511 -8.86 -24.83 -19.20
C ASP A 511 -10.05 -24.09 -18.59
N GLU A 512 -9.87 -22.96 -17.89
CA GLU A 512 -10.93 -22.37 -17.05
C GLU A 512 -11.91 -21.47 -17.82
N PHE A 513 -11.43 -20.69 -18.80
CA PHE A 513 -12.27 -19.78 -19.58
C PHE A 513 -11.76 -19.57 -21.01
N GLU A 514 -12.65 -19.07 -21.87
CA GLU A 514 -12.38 -18.78 -23.27
C GLU A 514 -12.87 -17.38 -23.66
N VAL A 515 -12.13 -16.74 -24.56
CA VAL A 515 -12.48 -15.42 -25.11
C VAL A 515 -12.69 -15.52 -26.61
N ASP A 516 -13.85 -15.08 -27.08
CA ASP A 516 -14.22 -15.06 -28.49
C ASP A 516 -14.41 -13.62 -28.96
N ARG A 517 -13.77 -13.24 -30.07
CA ARG A 517 -14.05 -12.00 -30.79
C ARG A 517 -15.01 -12.28 -31.93
N TYR A 518 -16.10 -11.54 -31.97
CA TYR A 518 -17.07 -11.53 -33.05
C TYR A 518 -16.91 -10.24 -33.84
N LEU A 519 -16.68 -10.34 -35.16
CA LEU A 519 -16.61 -9.21 -36.08
C LEU A 519 -17.63 -9.41 -37.19
N LEU A 520 -18.86 -8.99 -36.94
CA LEU A 520 -19.98 -9.18 -37.85
C LEU A 520 -20.03 -8.04 -38.88
N PRO A 521 -19.96 -8.32 -40.20
CA PRO A 521 -20.19 -7.33 -41.23
C PRO A 521 -21.65 -6.81 -41.23
N PRO A 522 -21.93 -5.67 -41.90
CA PRO A 522 -23.29 -5.15 -42.04
C PRO A 522 -24.27 -6.20 -42.61
N GLY A 523 -25.45 -6.32 -42.00
CA GLY A 523 -26.51 -7.26 -42.40
C GLY A 523 -26.18 -8.74 -42.19
N LYS A 524 -25.13 -9.08 -41.43
CA LYS A 524 -24.76 -10.47 -41.12
C LYS A 524 -25.21 -10.86 -39.72
N SER A 525 -25.35 -12.17 -39.53
CA SER A 525 -25.68 -12.76 -38.24
C SER A 525 -24.81 -13.97 -37.97
N VAL A 526 -24.63 -14.29 -36.69
CA VAL A 526 -23.95 -15.49 -36.21
C VAL A 526 -24.71 -16.05 -35.03
N THR A 527 -24.77 -17.37 -34.95
CA THR A 527 -25.48 -18.09 -33.89
C THR A 527 -24.48 -18.90 -33.09
N MET A 528 -24.39 -18.63 -31.80
CA MET A 528 -23.63 -19.41 -30.84
C MET A 528 -24.50 -20.55 -30.30
N SER A 529 -23.97 -21.77 -30.36
CA SER A 529 -24.58 -22.94 -29.72
C SER A 529 -24.60 -22.78 -28.19
N PRO A 530 -25.57 -23.38 -27.49
CA PRO A 530 -25.56 -23.48 -26.04
C PRO A 530 -24.22 -24.03 -25.52
N VAL A 531 -23.61 -23.34 -24.56
CA VAL A 531 -22.37 -23.75 -23.88
C VAL A 531 -22.65 -24.06 -22.41
N PRO A 532 -21.90 -24.96 -21.74
CA PRO A 532 -22.20 -25.40 -20.37
C PRO A 532 -22.07 -24.33 -19.29
N GLY A 533 -21.32 -23.26 -19.55
CA GLY A 533 -21.11 -22.16 -18.60
C GLY A 533 -21.77 -20.84 -19.01
N PRO A 534 -21.93 -19.88 -18.08
CA PRO A 534 -22.42 -18.55 -18.40
C PRO A 534 -21.43 -17.80 -19.31
N SER A 535 -21.92 -16.78 -20.01
CA SER A 535 -21.13 -15.93 -20.90
C SER A 535 -21.47 -14.46 -20.72
N ILE A 536 -20.45 -13.60 -20.84
CA ILE A 536 -20.59 -12.14 -20.88
C ILE A 536 -20.19 -11.67 -22.26
N PHE A 537 -21.01 -10.83 -22.89
CA PHE A 537 -20.74 -10.18 -24.17
C PHE A 537 -20.54 -8.68 -23.95
N ILE A 538 -19.55 -8.09 -24.61
CA ILE A 538 -19.25 -6.66 -24.58
C ILE A 538 -19.20 -6.14 -26.01
N VAL A 539 -19.99 -5.13 -26.33
CA VAL A 539 -20.00 -4.49 -27.66
C VAL A 539 -18.92 -3.41 -27.69
N MET A 540 -17.91 -3.60 -28.53
CA MET A 540 -16.78 -2.69 -28.63
C MET A 540 -17.01 -1.57 -29.64
N THR A 541 -17.66 -1.89 -30.77
CA THR A 541 -17.99 -0.91 -31.80
C THR A 541 -19.22 -1.36 -32.59
N GLY A 542 -19.94 -0.39 -33.14
CA GLY A 542 -21.09 -0.62 -34.01
C GLY A 542 -22.39 -0.90 -33.24
N GLU A 543 -23.44 -1.23 -34.00
CA GLU A 543 -24.78 -1.46 -33.48
C GLU A 543 -25.41 -2.69 -34.13
N GLY A 544 -26.20 -3.40 -33.34
CA GLY A 544 -26.90 -4.60 -33.76
C GLY A 544 -27.88 -5.05 -32.70
N GLU A 545 -28.17 -6.34 -32.69
CA GLU A 545 -29.14 -6.94 -31.80
C GLU A 545 -28.68 -8.32 -31.34
N ILE A 546 -28.98 -8.63 -30.09
CA ILE A 546 -28.63 -9.87 -29.42
C ILE A 546 -29.91 -10.55 -28.96
N GLN A 547 -30.09 -11.79 -29.39
CA GLN A 547 -31.21 -12.64 -29.02
C GLN A 547 -30.68 -13.84 -28.23
N ALA A 548 -31.08 -13.98 -26.96
CA ALA A 548 -30.68 -15.07 -26.08
C ALA A 548 -31.87 -15.98 -25.75
N GLY A 549 -31.70 -17.29 -25.92
CA GLY A 549 -32.70 -18.31 -25.64
C GLY A 549 -33.77 -18.44 -26.72
N PHE A 550 -34.95 -18.94 -26.33
CA PHE A 550 -36.12 -19.09 -27.20
C PHE A 550 -37.03 -17.86 -27.20
N MET A 551 -36.63 -16.77 -26.55
CA MET A 551 -37.44 -15.55 -26.47
C MET A 551 -37.56 -14.91 -27.85
N THR A 552 -38.76 -14.42 -28.17
CA THR A 552 -39.08 -13.74 -29.45
C THR A 552 -38.44 -12.37 -29.56
N ASP A 553 -38.00 -11.79 -28.45
CA ASP A 553 -37.59 -10.41 -28.35
C ASP A 553 -36.06 -10.32 -28.39
N SER A 554 -35.54 -9.61 -29.38
CA SER A 554 -34.14 -9.23 -29.50
C SER A 554 -33.86 -7.96 -28.68
N ALA A 555 -32.72 -7.92 -28.01
CA ALA A 555 -32.24 -6.71 -27.36
C ALA A 555 -31.38 -5.91 -28.35
N LYS A 556 -31.65 -4.60 -28.47
CA LYS A 556 -30.75 -3.68 -29.17
C LYS A 556 -29.43 -3.58 -28.43
N ALA A 557 -28.33 -3.56 -29.18
CA ALA A 557 -26.98 -3.56 -28.68
C ALA A 557 -26.16 -2.51 -29.43
N LYS A 558 -25.48 -1.64 -28.69
CA LYS A 558 -24.60 -0.59 -29.20
C LYS A 558 -23.29 -0.57 -28.43
N GLU A 559 -22.31 0.16 -28.96
CA GLU A 559 -21.01 0.36 -28.33
C GLU A 559 -21.10 0.72 -26.83
N GLY A 560 -20.36 -0.02 -26.00
CA GLY A 560 -20.35 0.08 -24.55
C GLY A 560 -21.35 -0.83 -23.83
N ASP A 561 -22.32 -1.42 -24.53
CA ASP A 561 -23.30 -2.31 -23.90
C ASP A 561 -22.67 -3.65 -23.49
N VAL A 562 -23.11 -4.17 -22.34
CA VAL A 562 -22.68 -5.45 -21.76
C VAL A 562 -23.90 -6.36 -21.54
N PHE A 563 -23.81 -7.62 -21.97
CA PHE A 563 -24.88 -8.60 -21.87
C PHE A 563 -24.43 -9.86 -21.14
N PHE A 564 -25.17 -10.25 -20.11
CA PHE A 564 -25.01 -11.54 -19.46
C PHE A 564 -25.94 -12.58 -20.10
N VAL A 565 -25.38 -13.74 -20.44
CA VAL A 565 -26.11 -14.87 -21.00
C VAL A 565 -25.92 -16.09 -20.10
N PRO A 566 -27.01 -16.68 -19.56
CA PRO A 566 -26.93 -17.87 -18.73
C PRO A 566 -26.34 -19.09 -19.45
N ALA A 567 -25.85 -20.06 -18.68
CA ALA A 567 -25.44 -21.36 -19.20
C ALA A 567 -26.54 -22.03 -20.04
N HIS A 568 -26.14 -22.87 -21.00
CA HIS A 568 -27.00 -23.61 -21.91
C HIS A 568 -27.96 -22.74 -22.73
N THR A 569 -27.64 -21.45 -22.91
CA THR A 569 -28.47 -20.52 -23.67
C THR A 569 -27.91 -20.32 -25.07
N LYS A 570 -28.76 -20.54 -26.08
CA LYS A 570 -28.44 -20.23 -27.48
C LYS A 570 -28.41 -18.71 -27.67
N VAL A 571 -27.41 -18.18 -28.38
CA VAL A 571 -27.32 -16.74 -28.67
C VAL A 571 -27.29 -16.52 -30.16
N LYS A 572 -28.09 -15.59 -30.66
CA LYS A 572 -28.01 -15.10 -32.04
C LYS A 572 -27.68 -13.62 -32.01
N LEU A 573 -26.62 -13.26 -32.73
CA LEU A 573 -26.15 -11.90 -32.89
C LEU A 573 -26.42 -11.48 -34.33
N TYR A 574 -26.93 -10.28 -34.56
CA TYR A 574 -27.09 -9.74 -35.89
C TYR A 574 -26.85 -8.24 -35.95
N THR A 575 -26.36 -7.76 -37.08
CA THR A 575 -26.11 -6.34 -37.30
C THR A 575 -27.25 -5.72 -38.09
N SER A 576 -27.84 -4.67 -37.54
CA SER A 576 -28.87 -3.85 -38.21
C SER A 576 -28.30 -2.54 -38.75
N SER A 577 -27.01 -2.26 -38.50
CA SER A 577 -26.30 -1.04 -38.87
C SER A 577 -25.53 -1.16 -40.21
N PRO A 578 -25.31 -0.07 -40.96
CA PRO A 578 -24.41 -0.04 -42.12
C PRO A 578 -22.92 -0.21 -41.75
N ARG A 579 -22.58 -0.24 -40.46
CA ARG A 579 -21.23 -0.51 -39.96
C ARG A 579 -21.13 -1.94 -39.40
N SER A 580 -19.94 -2.51 -39.45
CA SER A 580 -19.66 -3.79 -38.78
C SER A 580 -19.87 -3.65 -37.28
N MET A 581 -20.39 -4.69 -36.64
CA MET A 581 -20.46 -4.78 -35.18
C MET A 581 -19.31 -5.65 -34.70
N GLN A 582 -18.52 -5.11 -33.77
CA GLN A 582 -17.49 -5.87 -33.08
C GLN A 582 -17.88 -6.04 -31.62
N LEU A 583 -17.82 -7.26 -31.14
CA LEU A 583 -18.09 -7.59 -29.75
C LEU A 583 -17.18 -8.74 -29.29
N TYR A 584 -16.89 -8.78 -27.99
CA TYR A 584 -16.16 -9.87 -27.37
C TYR A 584 -17.10 -10.65 -26.46
N ARG A 585 -16.85 -11.95 -26.35
CA ARG A 585 -17.48 -12.83 -25.37
C ARG A 585 -16.39 -13.41 -24.48
N ALA A 586 -16.57 -13.32 -23.17
CA ALA A 586 -15.85 -14.14 -22.21
C ALA A 586 -16.82 -15.19 -21.64
N GLY A 587 -16.40 -16.44 -21.53
CA GLY A 587 -17.21 -17.48 -20.92
C GLY A 587 -16.38 -18.62 -20.37
N VAL A 588 -16.97 -19.41 -19.47
CA VAL A 588 -16.32 -20.61 -18.91
C VAL A 588 -16.07 -21.60 -20.04
N ASN A 589 -14.85 -22.12 -20.11
CA ASN A 589 -14.49 -23.08 -21.14
C ASN A 589 -15.24 -24.39 -20.90
N SER A 590 -15.80 -24.97 -21.95
CA SER A 590 -16.53 -26.22 -21.86
C SER A 590 -15.69 -27.38 -21.32
N SER A 591 -14.35 -27.37 -21.54
CA SER A 591 -13.45 -28.41 -21.00
C SER A 591 -13.34 -28.37 -19.48
N PHE A 592 -13.58 -27.21 -18.85
CA PHE A 592 -13.60 -27.08 -17.39
C PHE A 592 -14.79 -27.81 -16.73
N LEU A 593 -15.90 -27.85 -17.45
CA LEU A 593 -17.20 -28.34 -16.94
C LEU A 593 -17.55 -29.74 -17.45
N SER A 594 -16.73 -30.29 -18.36
CA SER A 594 -16.81 -31.66 -18.87
C SER A 594 -15.89 -32.58 -18.08
#